data_AF-A0A3A4QI78-F1
#
_entry.id   AF-A0A3A4QI78-F1
#
_cell.length_a   1.000
_cell.length_b   1.000
_cell.length_c   1.000
_cell.angle_alpha   90.00
_cell.angle_beta   90.00
_cell.angle_gamma   90.00
#
_symmetry.space_group_name_H-M   'P 1'
#
loop_
_entity.id
_entity.type
_entity.pdbx_description
1 polymer ?
#
loop_
_entity_poly.entity_id
_entity_poly.type
_entity_poly.pdbx_seq_one_letter_code
_entity_poly.pdbx_strand_id
1 'polypeptide(L)'
;MPFIGAQVAFATLHGYRMVWIPGAYGNGKTLLAMGIYAQYFQPRGYRLISNARSIWTEEDLFSVRMDENGHLKAFILIDEGGQYFTEGDDIRELLRNPRKMDYILCFPSFHPPHRSAQIYQMQPTWSFRSAGIPLINFDWYVKIGQYKTKGSFKWTFFQEMYGTYSSQNPGASPATIRKWLSAQNALFRERFGYDDEDDILDNQDGASVARDWLQKVKNEKLTAEERRVEELLRRSLRANADIEDSLALVEEEADELASVLARSAKRRKRG
;
A
#
# COMPACT_ATOMS: atom_id res chain seq x y z
N MET A 1 8.27 16.09 14.04
CA MET A 1 9.17 16.72 13.04
C MET A 1 8.33 17.39 11.96
N PRO A 2 8.54 18.67 11.60
CA PRO A 2 7.61 19.36 10.70
C PRO A 2 8.16 19.51 9.27
N PHE A 3 7.43 18.94 8.31
CA PHE A 3 7.43 19.46 6.95
C PHE A 3 6.73 20.84 6.93
N ILE A 4 7.40 21.85 6.38
CA ILE A 4 6.90 23.24 6.31
C ILE A 4 6.37 23.49 4.91
N GLY A 5 5.08 23.80 4.78
CA GLY A 5 4.42 24.08 3.50
C GLY A 5 4.12 22.84 2.66
N ALA A 6 4.21 21.63 3.21
CA ALA A 6 4.01 20.39 2.46
C ALA A 6 2.55 19.95 2.31
N GLN A 7 1.57 20.71 2.83
CA GLN A 7 0.16 20.31 2.84
C GLN A 7 -0.37 20.02 1.43
N VAL A 8 -0.08 20.92 0.47
CA VAL A 8 -0.49 20.75 -0.92
C VAL A 8 0.24 19.57 -1.57
N ALA A 9 1.53 19.40 -1.28
CA ALA A 9 2.32 18.28 -1.79
C ALA A 9 1.78 16.93 -1.30
N PHE A 10 1.40 16.83 -0.03
CA PHE A 10 0.88 15.59 0.55
C PHE A 10 -0.57 15.31 0.16
N ALA A 11 -1.40 16.35 0.02
CA ALA A 11 -2.73 16.20 -0.58
C ALA A 11 -2.63 15.70 -2.03
N THR A 12 -1.67 16.23 -2.79
CA THR A 12 -1.37 15.78 -4.16
C THR A 12 -0.90 14.32 -4.16
N LEU A 13 -0.01 13.93 -3.25
CA LEU A 13 0.44 12.55 -3.08
C LEU A 13 -0.74 11.60 -2.81
N HIS A 14 -1.60 11.98 -1.88
CA HIS A 14 -2.78 11.20 -1.52
C HIS A 14 -3.78 11.08 -2.69
N GLY A 15 -3.88 12.12 -3.53
CA GLY A 15 -4.72 12.10 -4.73
C GLY A 15 -4.20 11.16 -5.82
N TYR A 16 -2.90 11.24 -6.14
CA TYR A 16 -2.28 10.44 -7.20
C TYR A 16 -1.89 9.03 -6.77
N ARG A 17 -1.79 8.77 -5.46
CA ARG A 17 -1.42 7.48 -4.87
C ARG A 17 -0.05 6.95 -5.30
N MET A 18 0.79 7.79 -5.88
CA MET A 18 2.10 7.42 -6.37
C MET A 18 3.04 8.62 -6.41
N VAL A 19 4.32 8.40 -6.13
CA VAL A 19 5.37 9.40 -6.29
C VAL A 19 6.69 8.77 -6.70
N TRP A 20 7.38 9.41 -7.64
CA TRP A 20 8.78 9.15 -7.93
C TRP A 20 9.65 10.23 -7.28
N ILE A 21 10.66 9.83 -6.52
CA ILE A 21 11.62 10.75 -5.91
C ILE A 21 12.94 10.61 -6.68
N PRO A 22 13.20 11.44 -7.71
CA PRO A 22 14.44 11.40 -8.46
C PRO A 22 15.62 11.98 -7.67
N GLY A 23 16.84 11.68 -8.14
CA GLY A 23 18.06 12.33 -7.66
C GLY A 23 19.27 11.40 -7.64
N ALA A 24 20.46 11.98 -7.51
CA ALA A 24 21.74 11.26 -7.41
C ALA A 24 21.78 10.31 -6.19
N TYR A 25 22.69 9.33 -6.24
CA TYR A 25 22.99 8.47 -5.09
C TYR A 25 23.43 9.31 -3.88
N GLY A 26 23.01 8.92 -2.69
CA GLY A 26 23.32 9.66 -1.45
C GLY A 26 22.54 10.98 -1.24
N ASN A 27 21.71 11.44 -2.19
CA ASN A 27 21.00 12.72 -2.07
C ASN A 27 19.74 12.68 -1.17
N GLY A 28 19.63 11.68 -0.28
CA GLY A 28 18.52 11.59 0.68
C GLY A 28 17.15 11.26 0.10
N LYS A 29 17.06 10.55 -1.04
CA LYS A 29 15.78 10.11 -1.63
C LYS A 29 15.00 9.19 -0.69
N THR A 30 15.63 8.10 -0.26
CA THR A 30 15.08 7.14 0.70
C THR A 30 14.78 7.81 2.03
N LEU A 31 15.63 8.74 2.47
CA LEU A 31 15.42 9.58 3.65
C LEU A 31 14.12 10.38 3.55
N LEU A 32 13.87 11.07 2.43
CA LEU A 32 12.61 11.78 2.18
C LEU A 32 11.42 10.83 2.21
N ALA A 33 11.51 9.68 1.53
CA ALA A 33 10.43 8.70 1.48
C ALA A 33 10.06 8.20 2.89
N MET A 34 11.06 7.84 3.70
CA MET A 34 10.88 7.43 5.10
C MET A 34 10.31 8.57 5.95
N GLY A 35 10.77 9.81 5.74
CA GLY A 35 10.25 10.99 6.43
C GLY A 35 8.78 11.26 6.15
N ILE A 36 8.38 11.17 4.86
CA ILE A 36 6.98 11.29 4.44
C ILE A 36 6.14 10.20 5.12
N TYR A 37 6.61 8.95 5.09
CA TYR A 37 5.92 7.86 5.77
C TYR A 37 5.75 8.15 7.27
N ALA A 38 6.84 8.37 7.99
CA ALA A 38 6.84 8.49 9.44
C ALA A 38 6.03 9.69 9.95
N GLN A 39 6.05 10.82 9.24
CA GLN A 39 5.38 12.05 9.70
C GLN A 39 3.96 12.20 9.18
N TYR A 40 3.63 11.60 8.03
CA TYR A 40 2.33 11.79 7.39
C TYR A 40 1.50 10.50 7.40
N PHE A 41 2.04 9.38 6.95
CA PHE A 41 1.25 8.16 6.75
C PHE A 41 1.15 7.29 8.00
N GLN A 42 2.24 7.14 8.76
CA GLN A 42 2.27 6.33 9.98
C GLN A 42 1.24 6.80 11.02
N PRO A 43 1.08 8.11 11.32
CA PRO A 43 0.05 8.56 12.26
C PRO A 43 -1.39 8.34 11.77
N ARG A 44 -1.57 8.05 10.47
CA ARG A 44 -2.86 7.74 9.85
C ARG A 44 -3.14 6.24 9.79
N GLY A 45 -2.28 5.42 10.39
CA GLY A 45 -2.43 3.97 10.45
C GLY A 45 -2.01 3.23 9.18
N TYR A 46 -1.20 3.86 8.31
CA TYR A 46 -0.62 3.16 7.18
C TYR A 46 0.56 2.29 7.64
N ARG A 47 0.67 1.10 7.07
CA ARG A 47 1.81 0.19 7.24
C ARG A 47 2.91 0.50 6.22
N LEU A 48 4.18 0.26 6.55
CA LEU A 48 5.29 0.41 5.61
C LEU A 48 5.70 -0.93 5.03
N ILE A 49 5.61 -1.04 3.70
CA ILE A 49 6.09 -2.18 2.94
C ILE A 49 7.29 -1.71 2.13
N SER A 50 8.46 -2.30 2.35
CA SER A 50 9.69 -1.74 1.82
C SER A 50 10.78 -2.76 1.58
N ASN A 51 11.57 -2.56 0.52
CA ASN A 51 12.85 -3.23 0.31
C ASN A 51 14.02 -2.53 1.01
N ALA A 52 13.80 -1.35 1.59
CA ALA A 52 14.71 -0.69 2.52
C ALA A 52 14.22 -0.92 3.95
N ARG A 53 14.90 -1.79 4.71
CA ARG A 53 14.45 -2.19 6.05
C ARG A 53 14.53 -1.02 7.03
N SER A 54 13.48 -0.86 7.83
CA SER A 54 13.37 0.17 8.88
C SER A 54 12.65 -0.38 10.11
N ILE A 55 12.69 0.36 11.21
CA ILE A 55 11.95 0.03 12.45
C ILE A 55 10.43 -0.03 12.25
N TRP A 56 9.92 0.50 11.13
CA TRP A 56 8.50 0.50 10.80
C TRP A 56 8.15 -0.48 9.68
N THR A 57 9.15 -1.09 9.05
CA THR A 57 8.91 -1.99 7.92
C THR A 57 8.29 -3.27 8.46
N GLU A 58 7.22 -3.73 7.81
CA GLU A 58 6.62 -5.02 8.11
C GLU A 58 7.66 -6.13 7.91
N GLU A 59 7.90 -6.92 8.96
CA GLU A 59 8.89 -7.99 8.91
C GLU A 59 8.46 -9.12 7.99
N ASP A 60 7.18 -9.46 8.03
CA ASP A 60 6.55 -10.46 7.18
C ASP A 60 5.52 -9.80 6.26
N LEU A 61 5.92 -9.60 5.00
CA LEU A 61 5.06 -9.09 3.94
C LEU A 61 3.77 -9.93 3.78
N PHE A 62 3.86 -11.23 4.03
CA PHE A 62 2.75 -12.16 3.90
C PHE A 62 1.87 -12.21 5.13
N SER A 63 2.15 -11.46 6.19
CA SER A 63 1.21 -11.23 7.30
C SER A 63 0.23 -10.08 7.02
N VAL A 64 0.56 -9.21 6.06
CA VAL A 64 -0.25 -8.05 5.70
C VAL A 64 -1.56 -8.50 5.05
N ARG A 65 -2.69 -8.10 5.64
CA ARG A 65 -4.05 -8.38 5.16
C ARG A 65 -4.81 -7.10 4.86
N MET A 66 -5.70 -7.15 3.87
CA MET A 66 -6.70 -6.12 3.66
C MET A 66 -7.71 -6.08 4.81
N ASP A 67 -8.28 -4.91 5.10
CA ASP A 67 -9.35 -4.78 6.06
C ASP A 67 -10.70 -5.28 5.51
N GLU A 68 -11.76 -5.19 6.32
CA GLU A 68 -13.12 -5.57 5.94
C GLU A 68 -13.65 -4.81 4.71
N ASN A 69 -13.08 -3.66 4.38
CA ASN A 69 -13.47 -2.85 3.23
C ASN A 69 -12.55 -3.09 2.01
N GLY A 70 -11.60 -4.03 2.11
CA GLY A 70 -10.63 -4.31 1.07
C GLY A 70 -9.50 -3.28 0.99
N HIS A 71 -9.35 -2.42 2.00
CA HIS A 71 -8.24 -1.49 2.06
C HIS A 71 -6.99 -2.16 2.59
N LEU A 72 -5.89 -1.92 1.91
CA LEU A 72 -4.57 -2.35 2.31
C LEU A 72 -3.93 -1.37 3.31
N LYS A 73 -4.28 -0.08 3.29
CA LYS A 73 -3.68 0.98 4.13
C LYS A 73 -2.16 0.84 4.21
N ALA A 74 -1.50 0.86 3.05
CA ALA A 74 -0.06 0.63 2.96
C ALA A 74 0.66 1.77 2.22
N PHE A 75 1.82 2.14 2.74
CA PHE A 75 2.82 2.95 2.06
C PHE A 75 3.90 1.99 1.55
N ILE A 76 3.94 1.79 0.24
CA ILE A 76 4.80 0.83 -0.42
C ILE A 76 6.00 1.58 -1.00
N LEU A 77 7.14 1.44 -0.35
CA LEU A 77 8.40 2.09 -0.70
C LEU A 77 9.29 1.09 -1.44
N ILE A 78 9.63 1.40 -2.69
CA ILE A 78 10.52 0.57 -3.49
C ILE A 78 11.78 1.38 -3.82
N ASP A 79 12.77 1.27 -2.94
CA ASP A 79 14.08 1.89 -3.11
C ASP A 79 14.77 1.30 -4.33
N GLU A 80 15.36 2.19 -5.11
CA GLU A 80 15.91 1.90 -6.44
C GLU A 80 14.88 1.33 -7.43
N GLY A 81 13.58 1.48 -7.14
CA GLY A 81 12.49 0.85 -7.90
C GLY A 81 12.48 1.18 -9.40
N GLY A 82 13.02 2.32 -9.81
CA GLY A 82 13.16 2.65 -11.24
C GLY A 82 13.98 1.65 -12.07
N GLN A 83 14.84 0.84 -11.44
CA GLN A 83 15.55 -0.26 -12.14
C GLN A 83 14.65 -1.48 -12.42
N TYR A 84 13.61 -1.67 -11.61
CA TYR A 84 12.74 -2.85 -11.64
C TYR A 84 11.44 -2.60 -12.39
N PHE A 85 11.02 -1.35 -12.49
CA PHE A 85 9.74 -0.95 -13.06
C PHE A 85 9.93 -0.13 -14.34
N THR A 86 10.70 -0.66 -15.27
CA THR A 86 10.97 -0.03 -16.58
C THR A 86 9.86 -0.28 -17.59
N GLU A 87 9.15 -1.40 -17.44
CA GLU A 87 8.08 -1.85 -18.32
C GLU A 87 6.72 -1.24 -17.95
N GLY A 88 5.91 -0.97 -18.97
CA GLY A 88 4.63 -0.31 -18.79
C GLY A 88 3.58 -1.21 -18.14
N ASP A 89 3.62 -2.51 -18.44
CA ASP A 89 2.60 -3.46 -17.98
C ASP A 89 2.72 -3.71 -16.48
N ASP A 90 3.94 -3.85 -15.96
CA ASP A 90 4.23 -3.92 -14.52
C ASP A 90 3.60 -2.75 -13.75
N ILE A 91 3.83 -1.51 -14.22
CA ILE A 91 3.27 -0.33 -13.55
C ILE A 91 1.75 -0.27 -13.73
N ARG A 92 1.20 -0.63 -14.88
CA ARG A 92 -0.25 -0.64 -15.09
C ARG A 92 -0.94 -1.61 -14.14
N GLU A 93 -0.37 -2.79 -13.93
CA GLU A 93 -0.89 -3.77 -12.98
C GLU A 93 -0.88 -3.20 -11.55
N LEU A 94 0.23 -2.58 -11.13
CA LEU A 94 0.32 -1.94 -9.82
C LEU A 94 -0.54 -0.67 -9.67
N LEU A 95 -1.06 -0.10 -10.76
CA LEU A 95 -1.89 1.11 -10.74
C LEU A 95 -3.37 0.82 -10.98
N ARG A 96 -3.78 -0.45 -11.01
CA ARG A 96 -5.16 -0.83 -11.33
C ARG A 96 -6.15 -0.32 -10.28
N ASN A 97 -5.85 -0.48 -8.98
CA ASN A 97 -6.76 -0.14 -7.88
C ASN A 97 -6.15 0.64 -6.69
N PRO A 98 -5.16 1.54 -6.84
CA PRO A 98 -4.44 2.14 -5.71
C PRO A 98 -5.34 2.99 -4.81
N ARG A 99 -6.35 3.68 -5.37
CA ARG A 99 -7.31 4.47 -4.59
C ARG A 99 -8.36 3.60 -3.89
N LYS A 100 -8.81 2.52 -4.55
CA LYS A 100 -9.84 1.61 -4.02
C LYS A 100 -9.28 0.71 -2.91
N MET A 101 -8.03 0.28 -3.05
CA MET A 101 -7.31 -0.50 -2.04
C MET A 101 -6.53 0.37 -1.04
N ASP A 102 -6.59 1.70 -1.17
CA ASP A 102 -5.91 2.66 -0.28
C ASP A 102 -4.42 2.35 0.00
N TYR A 103 -3.62 2.27 -1.06
CA TYR A 103 -2.15 2.22 -0.93
C TYR A 103 -1.47 3.36 -1.70
N ILE A 104 -0.22 3.65 -1.29
CA ILE A 104 0.65 4.63 -1.92
C ILE A 104 1.89 3.93 -2.44
N LEU A 105 2.25 4.16 -3.71
CA LEU A 105 3.51 3.72 -4.28
C LEU A 105 4.56 4.84 -4.19
N CYS A 106 5.74 4.54 -3.67
CA CYS A 106 6.84 5.49 -3.56
C CYS A 106 8.10 4.90 -4.16
N PHE A 107 8.63 5.53 -5.20
CA PHE A 107 9.83 5.09 -5.91
C PHE A 107 10.97 6.08 -5.64
N PRO A 108 11.76 5.97 -4.56
CA PRO A 108 13.03 6.67 -4.49
C PRO A 108 14.02 5.99 -5.44
N SER A 109 14.40 6.63 -6.56
CA SER A 109 15.33 6.02 -7.51
C SER A 109 16.09 7.04 -8.35
N PHE A 110 17.35 6.72 -8.66
CA PHE A 110 18.16 7.48 -9.62
C PHE A 110 17.67 7.24 -11.06
N HIS A 111 17.44 5.98 -11.43
CA HIS A 111 16.87 5.65 -12.73
C HIS A 111 15.37 5.94 -12.74
N PRO A 112 14.84 6.53 -13.82
CA PRO A 112 13.41 6.76 -13.94
C PRO A 112 12.65 5.43 -14.01
N PRO A 113 11.53 5.26 -13.27
CA PRO A 113 10.60 4.18 -13.55
C PRO A 113 9.88 4.45 -14.88
N HIS A 114 9.00 3.56 -15.32
CA HIS A 114 8.18 3.76 -16.52
C HIS A 114 7.43 5.11 -16.48
N ARG A 115 7.17 5.72 -17.64
CA ARG A 115 6.61 7.08 -17.73
C ARG A 115 5.30 7.27 -16.98
N SER A 116 4.45 6.26 -16.91
CA SER A 116 3.20 6.30 -16.12
C SER A 116 3.45 6.46 -14.63
N ALA A 117 4.59 5.98 -14.11
CA ALA A 117 4.99 6.16 -12.72
C ALA A 117 5.64 7.53 -12.42
N GLN A 118 5.91 8.33 -13.45
CA GLN A 118 6.58 9.63 -13.33
C GLN A 118 5.62 10.82 -13.25
N ILE A 119 4.31 10.58 -13.11
CA ILE A 119 3.28 11.63 -13.11
C ILE A 119 3.52 12.64 -11.98
N TYR A 120 3.80 12.15 -10.78
CA TYR A 120 4.06 12.98 -9.62
C TYR A 120 5.48 12.77 -9.12
N GLN A 121 6.23 13.87 -9.00
CA GLN A 121 7.63 13.84 -8.64
C GLN A 121 7.94 14.77 -7.50
N MET A 122 8.86 14.36 -6.62
CA MET A 122 9.42 15.19 -5.55
C MET A 122 10.93 15.11 -5.59
N GLN A 123 11.62 16.24 -5.67
CA GLN A 123 13.08 16.27 -5.76
C GLN A 123 13.69 17.22 -4.73
N PRO A 124 14.78 16.83 -4.03
CA PRO A 124 15.56 17.78 -3.26
C PRO A 124 16.22 18.79 -4.21
N THR A 125 16.05 20.08 -3.96
CA THR A 125 16.63 21.13 -4.82
C THR A 125 17.82 21.82 -4.19
N TRP A 126 17.78 22.13 -2.89
CA TRP A 126 18.91 22.75 -2.20
C TRP A 126 18.87 22.42 -0.71
N SER A 127 20.05 22.41 -0.10
CA SER A 127 20.29 21.96 1.27
C SER A 127 21.19 22.96 1.99
N PHE A 128 20.78 23.38 3.19
CA PHE A 128 21.59 24.26 4.04
C PHE A 128 22.52 23.49 4.98
N ARG A 129 22.70 22.18 4.76
CA ARG A 129 23.56 21.33 5.61
C ARG A 129 25.00 21.85 5.71
N SER A 130 25.53 22.41 4.62
CA SER A 130 26.88 23.00 4.60
C SER A 130 27.03 24.20 5.53
N ALA A 131 25.93 24.91 5.80
CA ALA A 131 25.87 26.02 6.76
C ALA A 131 25.50 25.55 8.19
N GLY A 132 25.43 24.24 8.45
CA GLY A 132 25.03 23.68 9.74
C GLY A 132 23.53 23.76 10.04
N ILE A 133 22.70 24.24 9.10
CA ILE A 133 21.25 24.34 9.28
C ILE A 133 20.63 23.04 8.74
N PRO A 134 19.89 22.28 9.56
CA PRO A 134 19.27 21.01 9.14
C PRO A 134 17.97 21.27 8.36
N LEU A 135 18.09 22.00 7.24
CA LEU A 135 16.99 22.42 6.38
C LEU A 135 17.25 22.00 4.93
N ILE A 136 16.29 21.32 4.32
CA ILE A 136 16.32 20.95 2.90
C ILE A 136 15.05 21.48 2.25
N ASN A 137 15.18 22.09 1.07
CA ASN A 137 14.05 22.45 0.23
C ASN A 137 13.82 21.36 -0.82
N PHE A 138 12.55 21.04 -1.01
CA PHE A 138 12.07 20.09 -2.01
C PHE A 138 11.13 20.81 -2.94
N ASP A 139 11.28 20.53 -4.24
CA ASP A 139 10.31 20.92 -5.24
C ASP A 139 9.51 19.69 -5.62
N TRP A 140 8.21 19.88 -5.85
CA TRP A 140 7.34 18.85 -6.36
C TRP A 140 6.65 19.33 -7.63
N TYR A 141 6.32 18.40 -8.51
CA TYR A 141 5.57 18.72 -9.71
C TYR A 141 4.74 17.53 -10.19
N VAL A 142 3.61 17.88 -10.80
CA VAL A 142 2.71 16.95 -11.48
C VAL A 142 2.75 17.27 -12.97
N LYS A 143 2.91 16.24 -13.80
CA LYS A 143 2.90 16.37 -15.26
C LYS A 143 1.95 15.34 -15.89
N ILE A 144 0.85 15.82 -16.47
CA ILE A 144 -0.14 15.00 -17.18
C ILE A 144 -0.45 15.66 -18.52
N GLY A 145 0.03 15.08 -19.61
CA GLY A 145 -0.08 15.70 -20.93
C GLY A 145 0.52 17.11 -20.94
N GLN A 146 -0.30 18.11 -21.23
CA GLN A 146 0.09 19.53 -21.20
C GLN A 146 -0.06 20.18 -19.82
N TYR A 147 -0.83 19.59 -18.92
CA TYR A 147 -1.06 20.11 -17.58
C TYR A 147 0.19 19.94 -16.72
N LYS A 148 0.65 21.05 -16.13
CA LYS A 148 1.81 21.09 -15.23
C LYS A 148 1.46 21.89 -13.98
N THR A 149 1.59 21.27 -12.82
CA THR A 149 1.53 21.94 -11.52
C THR A 149 2.86 21.75 -10.83
N LYS A 150 3.31 22.77 -10.09
CA LYS A 150 4.52 22.70 -9.29
C LYS A 150 4.33 23.42 -7.96
N GLY A 151 5.14 23.06 -6.99
CA GLY A 151 5.28 23.79 -5.73
C GLY A 151 6.56 23.39 -5.04
N SER A 152 6.77 23.94 -3.85
CA SER A 152 7.91 23.58 -3.00
C SER A 152 7.49 23.48 -1.55
N PHE A 153 8.25 22.71 -0.78
CA PHE A 153 8.14 22.63 0.66
C PHE A 153 9.52 22.44 1.27
N LYS A 154 9.62 22.70 2.57
CA LYS A 154 10.86 22.56 3.32
C LYS A 154 10.75 21.44 4.34
N TRP A 155 11.86 20.80 4.64
CA TRP A 155 11.95 19.79 5.69
C TRP A 155 13.08 20.12 6.64
N THR A 156 12.74 20.20 7.93
CA THR A 156 13.70 20.43 9.01
C THR A 156 13.91 19.18 9.86
N PHE A 157 15.02 19.13 10.59
CA PHE A 157 15.31 18.07 11.56
C PHE A 157 15.30 16.65 10.97
N PHE A 158 15.62 16.50 9.69
CA PHE A 158 15.72 15.20 9.03
C PHE A 158 16.76 14.26 9.67
N GLN A 159 17.64 14.80 10.52
CA GLN A 159 18.69 14.04 11.18
C GLN A 159 18.15 12.96 12.11
N GLU A 160 16.97 13.18 12.70
CA GLU A 160 16.29 12.21 13.57
C GLU A 160 15.87 10.94 12.82
N MET A 161 15.79 10.99 11.48
CA MET A 161 15.49 9.81 10.66
C MET A 161 16.72 8.92 10.46
N TYR A 162 17.94 9.41 10.70
CA TYR A 162 19.13 8.57 10.61
C TYR A 162 19.11 7.52 11.73
N GLY A 163 19.42 6.27 11.36
CA GLY A 163 19.35 5.12 12.28
C GLY A 163 17.97 4.45 12.36
N THR A 164 16.91 5.06 11.80
CA THR A 164 15.58 4.43 11.75
C THR A 164 15.46 3.40 10.61
N TYR A 165 16.32 3.48 9.60
CA TYR A 165 16.38 2.57 8.47
C TYR A 165 17.83 2.18 8.15
N SER A 166 17.99 1.02 7.54
CA SER A 166 19.27 0.48 7.10
C SER A 166 19.40 0.61 5.59
N SER A 167 20.52 1.17 5.13
CA SER A 167 20.92 1.15 3.72
C SER A 167 21.62 -0.14 3.31
N GLN A 168 21.97 -1.00 4.27
CA GLN A 168 22.75 -2.22 4.05
C GLN A 168 21.93 -3.49 4.16
N ASN A 169 20.80 -3.45 4.88
CA ASN A 169 19.93 -4.60 5.07
C ASN A 169 18.81 -4.55 4.02
N PRO A 170 18.91 -5.35 2.94
CA PRO A 170 17.82 -5.43 1.97
C PRO A 170 16.61 -6.07 2.65
N GLY A 171 15.47 -5.38 2.59
CA GLY A 171 14.17 -5.91 3.00
C GLY A 171 13.63 -6.91 1.97
N ALA A 172 12.30 -6.95 1.81
CA ALA A 172 11.69 -7.76 0.75
C ALA A 172 12.17 -7.30 -0.63
N SER A 173 12.51 -8.21 -1.53
CA SER A 173 12.97 -7.79 -2.87
C SER A 173 11.89 -7.01 -3.63
N PRO A 174 12.24 -6.03 -4.49
CA PRO A 174 11.26 -5.32 -5.32
C PRO A 174 10.35 -6.25 -6.15
N ALA A 175 10.91 -7.35 -6.68
CA ALA A 175 10.15 -8.35 -7.41
C ALA A 175 9.14 -9.09 -6.52
N THR A 176 9.51 -9.38 -5.27
CA THR A 176 8.60 -9.99 -4.28
C THR A 176 7.46 -9.03 -3.94
N ILE A 177 7.78 -7.75 -3.68
CA ILE A 177 6.78 -6.70 -3.41
C ILE A 177 5.81 -6.56 -4.58
N ARG A 178 6.33 -6.54 -5.83
CA ARG A 178 5.52 -6.51 -7.05
C ARG A 178 4.53 -7.67 -7.08
N LYS A 179 5.04 -8.91 -7.03
CA LYS A 179 4.22 -10.13 -7.09
C LYS A 179 3.17 -10.18 -5.98
N TRP A 180 3.56 -9.79 -4.76
CA TRP A 180 2.64 -9.71 -3.63
C TRP A 180 1.53 -8.69 -3.87
N LEU A 181 1.85 -7.49 -4.35
CA LEU A 181 0.85 -6.45 -4.62
C LEU A 181 -0.09 -6.84 -5.76
N SER A 182 0.44 -7.49 -6.81
CA SER A 182 -0.37 -8.09 -7.89
C SER A 182 -1.36 -9.11 -7.34
N ALA A 183 -0.93 -9.98 -6.43
CA ALA A 183 -1.82 -10.93 -5.75
C ALA A 183 -2.88 -10.23 -4.89
N GLN A 184 -2.52 -9.17 -4.15
CA GLN A 184 -3.49 -8.38 -3.39
C GLN A 184 -4.54 -7.72 -4.31
N ASN A 185 -4.11 -7.19 -5.47
CA ASN A 185 -5.02 -6.64 -6.48
C ASN A 185 -5.98 -7.71 -7.01
N ALA A 186 -5.50 -8.94 -7.26
CA ALA A 186 -6.34 -10.04 -7.70
C ALA A 186 -7.38 -10.44 -6.65
N LEU A 187 -6.96 -10.60 -5.40
CA LEU A 187 -7.86 -10.90 -4.27
C LEU A 187 -8.90 -9.79 -4.07
N PHE A 188 -8.50 -8.53 -4.20
CA PHE A 188 -9.43 -7.40 -4.14
C PHE A 188 -10.48 -7.50 -5.26
N ARG A 189 -10.06 -7.83 -6.49
CA ARG A 189 -10.98 -7.97 -7.63
C ARG A 189 -12.00 -9.08 -7.42
N GLU A 190 -11.53 -10.26 -7.04
CA GLU A 190 -12.35 -11.43 -6.73
C GLU A 190 -13.39 -11.09 -5.65
N ARG A 191 -12.95 -10.47 -4.55
CA ARG A 191 -13.82 -10.08 -3.44
C ARG A 191 -14.98 -9.17 -3.84
N PHE A 192 -14.75 -8.27 -4.80
CA PHE A 192 -15.74 -7.28 -5.23
C PHE A 192 -16.38 -7.61 -6.58
N GLY A 193 -16.22 -8.85 -7.07
CA GLY A 193 -16.87 -9.32 -8.29
C GLY A 193 -16.42 -8.61 -9.57
N TYR A 194 -15.17 -8.14 -9.63
CA TYR A 194 -14.56 -7.60 -10.85
C TYR A 194 -14.05 -8.74 -11.76
N ASP A 195 -14.90 -9.72 -12.02
CA ASP A 195 -14.65 -10.83 -12.95
C ASP A 195 -15.11 -10.42 -14.35
N ASP A 196 -14.42 -9.44 -14.94
CA ASP A 196 -14.63 -9.12 -16.35
C ASP A 196 -13.71 -10.02 -17.19
N GLU A 197 -14.31 -10.96 -17.93
CA GLU A 197 -13.66 -11.85 -18.91
C GLU A 197 -12.86 -11.07 -19.98
N ASP A 198 -13.19 -9.79 -20.19
CA ASP A 198 -12.54 -8.90 -21.17
C ASP A 198 -11.14 -8.42 -20.75
N ASP A 199 -10.77 -8.57 -19.48
CA ASP A 199 -9.51 -8.07 -18.91
C ASP A 199 -8.43 -9.18 -18.76
N ILE A 200 -8.78 -10.41 -19.18
CA ILE A 200 -7.98 -11.65 -19.05
C ILE A 200 -7.02 -11.84 -20.23
N LEU A 201 -7.24 -11.16 -21.37
CA LEU A 201 -6.48 -11.39 -22.61
C LEU A 201 -5.00 -10.96 -22.54
N ASP A 202 -4.58 -10.16 -21.56
CA ASP A 202 -3.19 -9.69 -21.40
C ASP A 202 -2.47 -10.21 -20.13
N ASN A 203 -3.11 -11.03 -19.28
CA ASN A 203 -2.59 -11.29 -17.93
C ASN A 203 -2.69 -12.76 -17.46
N GLN A 204 -2.39 -13.71 -18.35
CA GLN A 204 -2.39 -15.14 -18.02
C GLN A 204 -1.38 -15.54 -16.92
N ASP A 205 -0.37 -14.70 -16.63
CA ASP A 205 0.63 -14.96 -15.60
C ASP A 205 0.21 -14.56 -14.18
N GLY A 206 -0.60 -13.51 -13.99
CA GLY A 206 -0.88 -12.99 -12.64
C GLY A 206 -1.74 -13.94 -11.79
N ALA A 207 -2.85 -14.42 -12.34
CA ALA A 207 -3.77 -15.30 -11.64
C ALA A 207 -3.23 -16.73 -11.50
N SER A 208 -2.48 -17.22 -12.49
CA SER A 208 -1.81 -18.52 -12.42
C SER A 208 -0.67 -18.48 -11.41
N VAL A 209 0.16 -17.42 -11.36
CA VAL A 209 1.20 -17.24 -10.35
C VAL A 209 0.59 -17.06 -8.96
N ALA A 210 -0.52 -16.34 -8.80
CA ALA A 210 -1.19 -16.22 -7.51
C ALA A 210 -1.74 -17.55 -7.01
N ARG A 211 -2.40 -18.34 -7.89
CA ARG A 211 -2.89 -19.68 -7.56
C ARG A 211 -1.76 -20.66 -7.32
N ASP A 212 -0.75 -20.71 -8.18
CA ASP A 212 0.41 -21.60 -8.06
C ASP A 212 1.25 -21.24 -6.83
N TRP A 213 1.35 -19.95 -6.49
CA TRP A 213 1.96 -19.48 -5.24
C TRP A 213 1.13 -19.88 -4.01
N LEU A 214 -0.19 -19.68 -4.00
CA LEU A 214 -1.09 -20.16 -2.94
C LEU A 214 -1.04 -21.69 -2.81
N GLN A 215 -0.90 -22.40 -3.92
CA GLN A 215 -0.78 -23.85 -3.98
C GLN A 215 0.60 -24.33 -3.49
N LYS A 216 1.67 -23.58 -3.78
CA LYS A 216 3.04 -23.87 -3.34
C LYS A 216 3.22 -23.61 -1.85
N VAL A 217 2.59 -22.55 -1.31
CA VAL A 217 2.43 -22.32 0.14
C VAL A 217 1.64 -23.47 0.78
N LYS A 218 0.68 -24.09 0.08
CA LYS A 218 -0.03 -25.30 0.55
C LYS A 218 0.78 -26.61 0.42
N ASN A 219 1.71 -26.71 -0.54
CA ASN A 219 2.33 -27.99 -0.96
C ASN A 219 3.80 -28.19 -0.53
N GLU A 220 4.56 -27.13 -0.25
CA GLU A 220 5.92 -27.31 0.29
C GLU A 220 5.87 -27.65 1.78
N LYS A 221 6.81 -28.49 2.26
CA LYS A 221 6.98 -28.76 3.69
C LYS A 221 7.34 -27.44 4.37
N LEU A 222 6.29 -26.76 4.84
CA LEU A 222 6.37 -25.54 5.62
C LEU A 222 7.48 -25.70 6.65
N THR A 223 8.43 -24.77 6.62
CA THR A 223 9.38 -24.58 7.71
C THR A 223 8.62 -24.40 9.02
N ALA A 224 9.27 -24.61 10.16
CA ALA A 224 8.60 -24.51 11.46
C ALA A 224 7.90 -23.14 11.67
N GLU A 225 8.45 -22.09 11.06
CA GLU A 225 7.91 -20.74 11.06
C GLU A 225 6.67 -20.62 10.17
N GLU A 226 6.70 -21.18 8.96
CA GLU A 226 5.54 -21.17 8.05
C GLU A 226 4.39 -22.07 8.54
N ARG A 227 4.67 -23.16 9.28
CA ARG A 227 3.63 -23.96 9.97
C ARG A 227 2.92 -23.16 11.05
N ARG A 228 3.66 -22.31 11.77
CA ARG A 228 3.12 -21.42 12.79
C ARG A 228 2.21 -20.37 12.16
N VAL A 229 2.59 -19.86 10.98
CA VAL A 229 1.77 -18.93 10.18
C VAL A 229 0.52 -19.62 9.64
N GLU A 230 0.64 -20.84 9.11
CA GLU A 230 -0.53 -21.63 8.66
C GLU A 230 -1.51 -21.90 9.81
N GLU A 231 -1.01 -22.24 11.01
CA GLU A 231 -1.85 -22.47 12.19
C GLU A 231 -2.57 -21.19 12.65
N LEU A 232 -1.89 -20.05 12.63
CA LEU A 232 -2.49 -18.74 12.94
C LEU A 232 -3.55 -18.34 11.89
N LEU A 233 -3.28 -18.58 10.61
CA LEU A 233 -4.24 -18.36 9.53
C LEU A 233 -5.48 -19.26 9.68
N ARG A 234 -5.29 -20.54 9.98
CA ARG A 234 -6.42 -21.47 10.24
C ARG A 234 -7.23 -21.05 11.46
N ARG A 235 -6.60 -20.57 12.53
CA ARG A 235 -7.31 -20.03 13.71
C ARG A 235 -8.09 -18.76 13.38
N SER A 236 -7.49 -17.85 12.60
CA SER A 236 -8.17 -16.61 12.18
C SER A 236 -9.33 -16.89 11.23
N LEU A 237 -9.18 -17.84 10.30
CA LEU A 237 -10.26 -18.24 9.39
C LEU A 237 -11.40 -18.94 10.12
N ARG A 238 -11.09 -19.77 11.13
CA ARG A 238 -12.12 -20.34 12.01
C ARG A 238 -12.82 -19.26 12.83
N ALA A 239 -12.06 -18.32 13.41
CA ALA A 239 -12.65 -17.20 14.14
C ALA A 239 -13.54 -16.33 13.24
N ASN A 240 -13.18 -16.13 11.96
CA ASN A 240 -14.00 -15.40 11.01
C ASN A 240 -15.23 -16.20 10.54
N ALA A 241 -15.11 -17.51 10.35
CA ALA A 241 -16.26 -18.37 10.06
C ALA A 241 -17.23 -18.42 11.25
N ASP A 242 -16.72 -18.49 12.49
CA ASP A 242 -17.53 -18.41 13.70
C ASP A 242 -18.23 -17.02 13.82
N ILE A 243 -17.60 -15.95 13.32
CA ILE A 243 -18.20 -14.61 13.24
C ILE A 243 -19.28 -14.56 12.15
N GLU A 244 -19.05 -15.15 10.97
CA GLU A 244 -20.05 -15.23 9.89
C GLU A 244 -21.26 -16.08 10.32
N ASP A 245 -21.05 -17.21 10.97
CA ASP A 245 -22.12 -18.05 11.52
C ASP A 245 -22.88 -17.33 12.65
N SER A 246 -22.17 -16.57 13.49
CA SER A 246 -22.79 -15.73 14.53
C SER A 246 -23.61 -14.57 13.94
N LEU A 247 -23.14 -13.96 12.84
CA LEU A 247 -23.85 -12.90 12.14
C LEU A 247 -25.12 -13.44 11.45
N ALA A 248 -25.05 -14.63 10.84
CA ALA A 248 -26.21 -15.28 10.24
C ALA A 248 -27.30 -15.59 11.29
N LEU A 249 -26.92 -16.04 12.48
CA LEU A 249 -27.86 -16.25 13.60
C LEU A 249 -28.50 -14.94 14.07
N VAL A 250 -27.74 -13.84 14.13
CA VAL A 250 -28.27 -12.52 14.51
C VAL A 250 -29.23 -11.97 13.46
N GLU A 251 -28.96 -12.19 12.16
CA GLU A 251 -29.87 -11.81 11.08
C GLU A 251 -31.18 -12.61 11.13
N GLU A 252 -31.12 -13.91 11.42
CA GLU A 252 -32.32 -14.75 11.59
C GLU A 252 -33.18 -14.30 12.78
N GLU A 253 -32.56 -13.99 13.93
CA GLU A 253 -33.24 -13.44 15.10
C GLU A 253 -33.86 -12.05 14.82
N ALA A 254 -33.18 -11.21 14.04
CA ALA A 254 -33.68 -9.89 13.67
C ALA A 254 -34.93 -9.97 12.77
N ASP A 255 -34.93 -10.90 11.81
CA ASP A 255 -36.08 -11.15 10.93
C ASP A 255 -37.28 -11.73 11.69
N GLU A 256 -37.03 -12.63 12.65
CA GLU A 256 -38.08 -13.16 13.51
C GLU A 256 -38.73 -12.04 14.35
N LEU A 257 -37.92 -11.18 14.97
CA LEU A 257 -38.38 -10.00 15.72
C LEU A 257 -39.19 -9.03 14.85
N ALA A 258 -38.72 -8.75 13.63
CA ALA A 258 -39.43 -7.89 12.68
C ALA A 258 -40.82 -8.47 12.34
N SER A 259 -40.91 -9.79 12.15
CA SER A 259 -42.17 -10.48 11.87
C SER A 259 -43.17 -10.40 13.05
N VAL A 260 -42.67 -10.51 14.28
CA VAL A 260 -43.48 -10.40 15.51
C VAL A 260 -44.02 -8.97 15.67
N LEU A 261 -43.17 -7.97 15.45
CA LEU A 261 -43.56 -6.56 15.50
C LEU A 261 -44.61 -6.23 14.43
N ALA A 262 -44.46 -6.74 13.21
CA ALA A 262 -45.44 -6.56 12.15
C ALA A 262 -46.81 -7.18 12.49
N ARG A 263 -46.82 -8.39 13.09
CA ARG A 263 -48.04 -9.04 13.58
C ARG A 263 -48.70 -8.25 14.72
N SER A 264 -47.90 -7.71 15.64
CA SER A 264 -48.38 -6.86 16.75
C SER A 264 -49.00 -5.56 16.26
N ALA A 265 -48.36 -4.87 15.30
CA ALA A 265 -48.88 -3.66 14.68
C ALA A 265 -50.20 -3.91 13.93
N LYS A 266 -50.34 -5.05 13.26
CA LYS A 266 -51.58 -5.45 12.56
C LYS A 266 -52.74 -5.75 13.53
N ARG A 267 -52.44 -6.29 14.72
CA ARG A 267 -53.45 -6.50 15.79
C ARG A 267 -53.94 -5.17 16.37
N ARG A 268 -53.05 -4.19 16.58
CA ARG A 268 -53.42 -2.85 17.07
C ARG A 268 -54.29 -2.03 16.11
N LYS A 269 -54.23 -2.29 14.80
CA LYS A 269 -55.10 -1.62 13.81
C LYS A 269 -56.50 -2.22 13.70
N ARG A 270 -56.77 -3.35 14.36
CA ARG A 270 -58.04 -4.09 14.26
C ARG A 270 -58.90 -4.02 15.54
N GLY A 271 -58.38 -3.45 16.61
CA GLY A 271 -59.13 -3.13 17.84
C GLY A 271 -59.21 -1.63 18.01
#